data_AF-A0A0F7ZYL7-F1
#
_entry.id   AF-A0A0F7ZYL7-F1
#
_cell.length_a   1.000
_cell.length_b   1.000
_cell.length_c   1.000
_cell.angle_alpha   90.00
_cell.angle_beta   90.00
_cell.angle_gamma   90.00
#
_symmetry.space_group_name_H-M   'P 1'
#
loop_
_entity.id
_entity.type
_entity.pdbx_description
1 polymer ?
#
loop_
_entity_poly.entity_id
_entity_poly.type
_entity_poly.pdbx_seq_one_letter_code
_entity_poly.pdbx_strand_id
1 'polypeptide(L)'
;MQHRQEAYELLDRTKAGRRRLVILRLVDPHYRICSTRNVPPQQYDWWANAGLDRISWNKRGLPAEIVEMIRGYVRDGEQWPVTPEEAARFRGEAEKEQDERMDALQERVGYYHCGY
;
A
#
# COMPACT_ATOMS: atom_id res chain seq x y z
N MET A 1 2.19 -23.03 -0.50
CA MET A 1 0.91 -22.52 0.02
C MET A 1 1.22 -21.30 0.91
N GLN A 2 1.05 -20.07 0.41
CA GLN A 2 1.47 -18.85 1.14
C GLN A 2 0.33 -18.17 1.91
N HIS A 3 -0.91 -18.63 1.72
CA HIS A 3 -2.09 -18.17 2.43
C HIS A 3 -3.12 -19.32 2.43
N ARG A 4 -3.69 -19.65 3.59
CA ARG A 4 -4.77 -20.64 3.75
C ARG A 4 -5.84 -19.99 4.63
N GLN A 5 -7.04 -19.83 4.09
CA GLN A 5 -8.22 -19.44 4.86
C GLN A 5 -9.13 -20.64 5.00
N GLU A 6 -9.47 -20.98 6.24
CA GLU A 6 -10.45 -22.01 6.54
C GLU A 6 -11.81 -21.37 6.77
N ALA A 7 -12.88 -22.08 6.42
CA ALA A 7 -14.23 -21.65 6.78
C ALA A 7 -14.36 -21.65 8.30
N TYR A 8 -15.01 -20.62 8.85
CA TYR A 8 -15.31 -20.51 10.27
C TYR A 8 -16.72 -19.93 10.44
N GLU A 9 -17.34 -20.28 11.56
CA GLU A 9 -18.68 -19.82 11.92
C GLU A 9 -18.74 -19.44 13.40
N LEU A 10 -19.77 -18.68 13.77
CA LEU A 10 -20.03 -18.40 15.18
C LEU A 10 -20.51 -19.68 15.86
N LEU A 11 -19.89 -20.01 16.99
CA LEU A 11 -20.37 -21.05 17.91
C LEU A 11 -21.84 -20.81 18.32
N ASP A 12 -22.25 -19.55 18.44
CA ASP A 12 -23.63 -19.14 18.72
C ASP A 12 -24.10 -18.14 17.66
N ARG A 13 -25.00 -18.61 16.78
CA ARG A 13 -25.54 -17.83 15.65
C ARG A 13 -26.59 -16.79 16.06
N THR A 14 -27.03 -16.77 17.31
CA THR A 14 -28.01 -15.79 17.80
C THR A 14 -27.37 -14.45 18.22
N LYS A 15 -26.04 -14.43 18.33
CA LYS A 15 -25.26 -13.26 18.73
C LYS A 15 -24.61 -12.57 17.53
N ALA A 16 -24.43 -11.25 17.63
CA ALA A 16 -23.68 -10.49 16.64
C ALA A 16 -22.21 -10.97 16.59
N GLY A 17 -21.75 -11.36 15.41
CA GLY A 17 -20.37 -11.81 15.19
C GLY A 17 -19.41 -10.67 14.91
N ARG A 18 -18.14 -10.85 15.29
CA ARG A 18 -17.04 -9.98 14.85
C ARG A 18 -15.80 -10.83 14.52
N ARG A 19 -15.28 -10.68 13.31
CA ARG A 19 -13.98 -11.24 12.90
C ARG A 19 -12.88 -10.22 13.14
N ARG A 20 -11.76 -10.66 13.73
CA ARG A 20 -10.49 -9.94 13.72
C ARG A 20 -9.49 -10.80 12.96
N LEU A 21 -8.82 -10.23 11.96
CA LEU A 21 -7.79 -10.92 11.20
C LEU A 21 -6.45 -10.24 11.46
N VAL A 22 -5.40 -11.04 11.62
CA VAL A 22 -4.01 -10.58 11.59
C VAL A 22 -3.37 -11.23 10.37
N ILE A 23 -2.87 -10.42 9.45
CA ILE A 23 -2.20 -10.90 8.24
C ILE A 23 -0.69 -10.74 8.45
N LEU A 24 0.02 -11.86 8.44
CA LEU A 24 1.48 -11.90 8.51
C LEU A 24 2.01 -12.19 7.11
N ARG A 25 2.92 -11.34 6.61
CA ARG A 25 3.61 -11.55 5.34
C ARG A 25 5.03 -12.02 5.63
N LEU A 26 5.39 -13.19 5.11
CA LEU A 26 6.75 -13.71 5.22
C LEU A 26 7.59 -13.09 4.11
N VAL A 27 8.71 -12.49 4.50
CA VAL A 27 9.71 -11.92 3.59
C VAL A 27 10.99 -12.74 3.73
N ASP A 28 11.66 -13.03 2.62
CA ASP A 28 13.00 -13.62 2.64
C ASP A 28 13.98 -12.67 3.38
N PRO A 29 14.62 -13.11 4.47
CA PRO A 29 15.55 -12.28 5.25
C PRO A 29 16.82 -11.89 4.48
N HIS A 30 17.17 -12.60 3.40
CA HIS A 30 18.28 -12.23 2.52
C HIS A 30 17.90 -11.14 1.52
N TYR A 31 16.60 -10.87 1.36
CA TYR A 31 16.10 -9.74 0.60
C TYR A 31 16.07 -8.50 1.49
N ARG A 32 17.02 -7.58 1.28
CA ARG A 32 17.03 -6.29 1.98
C ARG A 32 15.89 -5.42 1.48
N ILE A 33 14.79 -5.39 2.22
CA ILE A 33 13.75 -4.38 2.03
C ILE A 33 14.26 -3.05 2.61
N CYS A 34 14.15 -1.97 1.83
CA CYS A 34 14.42 -0.63 2.31
C CYS A 34 13.58 -0.33 3.56
N SER A 35 14.25 0.12 4.63
CA SER A 35 13.55 0.48 5.85
C SER A 35 12.51 1.55 5.57
N THR A 36 11.26 1.31 6.00
CA THR A 36 10.18 2.30 5.93
C THR A 36 10.32 3.42 6.97
N ARG A 37 11.38 3.39 7.79
CA ARG A 37 11.64 4.37 8.86
C ARG A 37 11.67 5.82 8.36
N ASN A 38 12.01 6.04 7.09
CA ASN A 38 12.11 7.37 6.49
C ASN A 38 11.06 7.60 5.38
N VAL A 39 9.95 6.87 5.39
CA VAL A 39 8.88 7.08 4.39
C VAL A 39 8.06 8.29 4.83
N PRO A 40 8.04 9.39 4.04
CA PRO A 40 7.24 10.55 4.35
C PRO A 40 5.74 10.20 4.24
N PRO A 41 4.84 11.01 4.83
CA PRO A 41 3.41 10.82 4.68
C PRO A 41 3.03 10.71 3.19
N GLN A 42 2.39 9.60 2.83
CA GLN A 42 1.98 9.33 1.44
C GLN A 42 0.52 9.73 1.17
N GLN A 43 -0.20 10.21 2.18
CA GLN A 43 -1.55 10.73 1.98
C GLN A 43 -1.47 12.09 1.29
N TYR A 44 -2.18 12.20 0.18
CA TYR A 44 -2.22 13.37 -0.70
C TYR A 44 -2.41 14.67 0.08
N ASP A 45 -3.44 14.73 0.93
CA ASP A 45 -3.80 15.93 1.70
C ASP A 45 -2.78 16.32 2.78
N TRP A 46 -1.94 15.38 3.22
CA TRP A 46 -1.00 15.60 4.33
C TRP A 46 0.39 15.96 3.84
N TRP A 47 0.73 15.59 2.61
CA TRP A 47 2.08 15.64 2.10
C TRP A 47 2.64 17.07 2.06
N ALA A 48 1.85 18.05 1.59
CA ALA A 48 2.31 19.45 1.46
C ALA A 48 2.70 20.04 2.83
N ASN A 49 1.82 19.88 3.83
CA ASN A 49 2.04 20.35 5.19
C ASN A 49 3.22 19.64 5.88
N ALA A 50 3.39 18.34 5.63
CA ALA A 50 4.42 17.52 6.27
C ALA A 50 5.80 17.65 5.64
N GLY A 51 5.88 18.03 4.37
CA GLY A 51 7.12 18.13 3.59
C GLY A 51 7.40 19.56 3.12
N LEU A 52 6.62 20.03 2.13
CA LEU A 52 6.87 21.26 1.39
C LEU A 52 6.91 22.50 2.28
N ASP A 53 5.98 22.61 3.22
CA ASP A 53 5.86 23.76 4.11
C ASP A 53 6.89 23.77 5.25
N ARG A 54 7.56 22.63 5.50
CA ARG A 54 8.64 22.55 6.48
C ARG A 54 10.01 22.93 5.91
N ILE A 55 10.11 23.09 4.59
CA ILE A 55 11.37 23.47 3.96
C ILE A 55 11.61 24.96 4.17
N SER A 56 12.75 25.30 4.77
CA SER A 56 13.21 26.69 4.87
C SER A 56 13.82 27.14 3.54
N TRP A 57 12.98 27.44 2.54
CA TRP A 57 13.39 27.82 1.19
C TRP A 57 14.40 28.97 1.16
N ASN A 58 14.16 30.01 1.96
CA ASN A 58 15.07 31.17 2.08
C ASN A 58 16.45 30.78 2.60
N LYS A 59 16.53 29.84 3.57
CA LYS A 59 17.81 29.35 4.09
C LYS A 59 18.58 28.51 3.08
N ARG A 60 17.89 27.99 2.05
CA ARG A 60 18.50 27.24 0.94
C ARG A 60 18.89 28.14 -0.24
N GLY A 61 18.62 29.46 -0.15
CA GLY A 61 18.99 30.42 -1.20
C GLY A 61 18.15 30.30 -2.48
N LEU A 62 16.95 29.73 -2.39
CA LEU A 62 16.10 29.56 -3.57
C LEU A 62 15.26 30.82 -3.84
N PRO A 63 15.23 31.34 -5.08
CA PRO A 63 14.35 32.44 -5.48
C PRO A 63 12.86 32.08 -5.34
N ALA A 64 12.03 33.09 -5.14
CA ALA A 64 10.59 32.90 -4.93
C ALA A 64 9.90 32.26 -6.16
N GLU A 65 10.36 32.59 -7.36
CA GLU A 65 9.84 32.05 -8.62
C GLU A 65 10.01 30.53 -8.69
N ILE A 66 11.17 30.03 -8.26
CA ILE A 66 11.46 28.59 -8.24
C ILE A 66 10.62 27.88 -7.18
N VAL A 67 10.46 28.51 -6.01
CA VAL A 67 9.60 27.96 -4.94
C VAL A 67 8.15 27.86 -5.42
N GLU A 68 7.66 28.86 -6.14
CA GLU A 68 6.30 28.86 -6.66
C GLU A 68 6.11 27.82 -7.77
N MET A 69 7.09 27.66 -8.67
CA MET A 69 7.08 26.56 -9.64
C MET A 69 6.99 25.19 -8.95
N ILE A 70 7.81 24.95 -7.91
CA ILE A 70 7.77 23.69 -7.15
C ILE A 70 6.39 23.50 -6.49
N ARG A 71 5.80 24.57 -5.95
CA ARG A 71 4.45 24.53 -5.37
C ARG A 71 3.38 24.21 -6.43
N GLY A 72 3.50 24.77 -7.63
CA GLY A 72 2.59 24.51 -8.76
C GLY A 72 2.57 23.03 -9.15
N TYR A 73 3.74 22.42 -9.36
CA TYR A 73 3.85 20.98 -9.69
C TYR A 73 3.16 20.06 -8.68
N VAL A 74 3.10 20.47 -7.41
CA VAL A 74 2.44 19.73 -6.33
C VAL A 74 0.93 20.01 -6.30
N ARG A 75 0.54 21.29 -6.41
CA ARG A 75 -0.85 21.73 -6.24
C ARG A 75 -1.73 21.26 -7.39
N ASP A 76 -1.19 21.27 -8.60
CA ASP A 76 -1.95 21.03 -9.82
C ASP A 76 -2.11 19.52 -10.11
N GLY A 77 -1.55 18.65 -9.26
CA GLY A 77 -1.79 17.21 -9.26
C GLY A 77 -1.30 16.47 -10.51
N GLU A 78 -0.55 17.12 -11.40
CA GLU A 78 -0.19 16.54 -12.70
C GLU A 78 0.85 15.42 -12.62
N GLN A 79 1.69 15.37 -11.57
CA GLN A 79 2.75 14.34 -11.45
C GLN A 79 2.95 13.77 -10.05
N TRP A 80 2.74 14.54 -8.99
CA TRP A 80 3.02 14.10 -7.62
C TRP A 80 2.35 15.01 -6.58
N PRO A 81 1.79 14.49 -5.47
CA PRO A 81 1.68 13.08 -5.08
C PRO A 81 0.52 12.35 -5.78
N VAL A 82 0.59 11.01 -5.81
CA VAL A 82 -0.47 10.15 -6.38
C VAL A 82 -1.80 10.42 -5.69
N THR A 83 -2.85 10.66 -6.46
CA THR A 83 -4.18 10.95 -5.90
C THR A 83 -4.82 9.69 -5.29
N PRO A 84 -5.79 9.82 -4.36
CA PRO A 84 -6.51 8.67 -3.83
C PRO A 84 -7.15 7.78 -4.92
N GLU A 85 -7.66 8.39 -5.99
CA GLU A 85 -8.28 7.72 -7.13
C GLU A 85 -7.25 6.92 -7.94
N GLU A 86 -6.11 7.53 -8.25
CA GLU A 86 -5.00 6.84 -8.93
C GLU A 86 -4.43 5.72 -8.08
N ALA A 87 -4.27 5.95 -6.77
CA ALA A 87 -3.82 4.93 -5.84
C ALA A 87 -4.82 3.76 -5.75
N ALA A 88 -6.13 4.03 -5.84
CA ALA A 88 -7.14 2.98 -5.89
C ALA A 88 -7.07 2.17 -7.20
N ARG A 89 -6.85 2.84 -8.34
CA ARG A 89 -6.63 2.18 -9.63
C ARG A 89 -5.41 1.25 -9.58
N PHE A 90 -4.26 1.77 -9.13
CA PHE A 90 -3.03 0.98 -9.03
C PHE A 90 -3.17 -0.20 -8.06
N ARG A 91 -3.91 -0.03 -6.95
CA ARG A 91 -4.22 -1.15 -6.06
C ARG A 91 -5.03 -2.24 -6.77
N GLY A 92 -6.09 -1.87 -7.50
CA GLY A 92 -6.89 -2.84 -8.24
C GLY A 92 -6.11 -3.56 -9.33
N GLU A 93 -5.23 -2.86 -10.05
CA GLU A 93 -4.33 -3.47 -11.04
C GLU A 93 -3.36 -4.47 -10.39
N ALA A 94 -2.75 -4.11 -9.26
CA ALA A 94 -1.84 -4.98 -8.52
C ALA A 94 -2.55 -6.20 -7.90
N GLU A 95 -3.77 -6.02 -7.39
CA GLU A 95 -4.62 -7.12 -6.89
C GLU A 95 -4.93 -8.11 -8.01
N LYS A 96 -5.31 -7.60 -9.20
CA LYS A 96 -5.56 -8.45 -10.37
C LYS A 96 -4.32 -9.24 -10.79
N GLU A 97 -3.14 -8.60 -10.87
CA GLU A 97 -1.89 -9.29 -11.18
C GLU A 97 -1.57 -10.38 -10.13
N GLN A 98 -1.83 -10.08 -8.86
CA GLN A 98 -1.60 -11.02 -7.77
C GLN A 98 -2.53 -12.23 -7.88
N ASP A 99 -3.82 -12.01 -8.17
CA ASP A 99 -4.80 -13.08 -8.35
C ASP A 99 -4.42 -14.00 -9.52
N GLU A 100 -4.08 -13.42 -10.68
CA GLU A 100 -3.61 -14.17 -11.85
C GLU A 100 -2.37 -15.03 -11.54
N ARG A 101 -1.42 -14.48 -10.77
CA ARG A 101 -0.24 -15.22 -10.28
C ARG A 101 -0.61 -16.36 -9.35
N MET A 102 -1.57 -16.13 -8.44
CA MET A 102 -2.01 -17.13 -7.47
C MET A 102 -2.75 -18.28 -8.15
N ASP A 103 -3.61 -17.99 -9.13
CA ASP A 103 -4.30 -19.00 -9.94
C ASP A 103 -3.30 -19.87 -10.70
N ALA A 104 -2.31 -19.27 -11.37
CA ALA A 104 -1.26 -20.01 -12.07
C ALA A 104 -0.40 -20.89 -11.13
N LEU A 105 -0.15 -20.44 -9.89
CA LEU A 105 0.52 -21.25 -8.86
C LEU A 105 -0.36 -22.41 -8.41
N GLN A 106 -1.66 -22.19 -8.25
CA GLN A 106 -2.61 -23.19 -7.80
C GLN A 106 -2.84 -24.28 -8.86
N GLU A 107 -2.79 -23.94 -10.14
CA GLU A 107 -2.79 -24.93 -11.24
C GLU A 107 -1.52 -25.78 -11.27
N ARG A 108 -0.35 -25.19 -10.95
CA ARG A 108 0.93 -25.92 -10.92
C ARG A 108 1.12 -26.79 -9.68
N VAL A 109 0.55 -26.41 -8.55
CA VAL A 109 0.62 -27.16 -7.30
C VAL A 109 -0.60 -28.06 -7.24
N GLY A 110 -0.48 -29.27 -7.82
CA GLY A 110 -1.55 -30.27 -7.81
C GLY A 110 -2.22 -30.42 -6.45
N TYR A 111 -3.54 -30.58 -6.44
CA TYR A 111 -4.37 -30.71 -5.24
C TYR A 111 -3.85 -31.85 -4.34
N TYR A 112 -3.23 -31.48 -3.22
CA TYR A 112 -2.97 -32.45 -2.15
C TYR A 112 -4.28 -32.74 -1.42
N HIS A 113 -4.85 -33.92 -1.67
CA HIS A 113 -5.97 -34.45 -0.92
C HIS A 113 -5.48 -34.79 0.49
N CYS A 114 -5.71 -33.91 1.46
CA CYS A 114 -5.50 -34.23 2.87
C CYS A 114 -6.80 -34.84 3.41
N GLY A 115 -6.88 -36.16 3.40
CA GLY A 115 -7.94 -36.87 4.09
C GLY A 115 -7.82 -36.71 5.61
N TYR A 116 -8.97 -36.55 6.26
CA TYR A 116 -9.21 -36.98 7.63
C TYR A 116 -10.46 -37.85 7.61
#